data_AF-A0A4P6B584-F1
#
_entry.id   AF-A0A4P6B584-F1
#
_cell.length_a   1.000
_cell.length_b   1.000
_cell.length_c   1.000
_cell.angle_alpha   90.00
_cell.angle_beta   90.00
_cell.angle_gamma   90.00
#
_symmetry.space_group_name_H-M   'P 1'
#
loop_
_entity.id
_entity.type
_entity.pdbx_description
1 polymer ?
#
loop_
_entity_poly.entity_id
_entity_poly.type
_entity_poly.pdbx_seq_one_letter_code
_entity_poly.pdbx_strand_id
1 'polypeptide(L)'
;MLTSIEGLLAQYETKILKAKLLEFPALIRAQKDKVAQARRELADAEKVRVEAEALLIAAIAAEVNPNNGKPAYSNAEARAAELTRRKKLDPDYQVADMAVRDAEAKLNAAQFDLEQLQDQFKAYRYIVDLTARELALLAAGANEDQEELTKEPF
;
A
#
# COMPACT_ATOMS: atom_id res chain seq x y z
N MET A 1 -27.23 -18.81 -37.07
CA MET A 1 -25.81 -18.57 -37.39
C MET A 1 -25.01 -19.15 -36.25
N LEU A 2 -24.21 -20.20 -36.48
CA LEU A 2 -23.31 -20.74 -35.46
C LEU A 2 -22.25 -19.68 -35.15
N THR A 3 -22.39 -18.98 -34.02
CA THR A 3 -21.31 -18.17 -33.47
C THR A 3 -20.14 -19.11 -33.22
N SER A 4 -19.02 -18.91 -33.92
CA SER A 4 -17.83 -19.70 -33.65
C SER A 4 -17.44 -19.53 -32.18
N ILE A 5 -16.85 -20.57 -31.57
CA ILE A 5 -16.35 -20.50 -30.19
C ILE A 5 -15.45 -19.26 -30.00
N GLU A 6 -14.66 -18.92 -31.03
CA GLU A 6 -13.83 -17.72 -31.03
C GLU A 6 -14.64 -16.42 -30.98
N GLY A 7 -15.76 -16.33 -31.68
CA GLY A 7 -16.68 -15.19 -31.63
C GLY A 7 -17.36 -15.05 -30.27
N LEU A 8 -17.78 -16.17 -29.68
CA LEU A 8 -18.34 -16.19 -28.33
C LEU A 8 -17.31 -15.75 -27.29
N LEU A 9 -16.09 -16.31 -27.32
CA LEU A 9 -15.01 -15.93 -26.41
C LEU A 9 -14.56 -14.46 -26.56
N ALA A 10 -14.68 -13.91 -27.77
CA ALA A 10 -14.41 -12.50 -28.04
C ALA A 10 -15.48 -11.58 -27.45
N GLN A 11 -16.77 -11.96 -27.51
CA GLN A 11 -17.88 -11.22 -26.92
C GLN A 11 -17.71 -11.04 -25.40
N TYR A 12 -17.15 -12.04 -24.72
CA TYR A 12 -16.87 -12.02 -23.29
C TYR A 12 -15.48 -11.47 -22.92
N GLU A 13 -14.75 -10.88 -23.89
CA GLU A 13 -13.43 -10.27 -23.68
C GLU A 13 -12.39 -11.16 -22.96
N THR A 14 -12.54 -12.49 -23.08
CA THR A 14 -11.79 -13.48 -22.29
C THR A 14 -10.27 -13.34 -22.42
N LYS A 15 -9.78 -12.92 -23.60
CA LYS A 15 -8.36 -12.63 -23.85
C LYS A 15 -7.84 -11.45 -23.03
N ILE A 16 -8.63 -10.37 -22.91
CA ILE A 16 -8.27 -9.17 -22.15
C ILE A 16 -8.25 -9.50 -20.66
N LEU A 17 -9.28 -10.17 -20.17
CA LEU A 17 -9.38 -10.59 -18.77
C LEU A 17 -8.22 -11.51 -18.36
N LYS A 18 -7.85 -12.45 -19.23
CA LYS A 18 -6.71 -13.35 -19.00
C LYS A 18 -5.38 -12.59 -18.97
N ALA A 19 -5.16 -11.67 -19.91
CA ALA A 19 -3.94 -10.85 -19.94
C ALA A 19 -3.81 -10.03 -18.65
N LYS A 20 -4.87 -9.33 -18.23
CA LYS A 20 -4.93 -8.58 -16.98
C LYS A 20 -4.60 -9.45 -15.77
N LEU A 21 -5.23 -10.62 -15.62
CA LEU A 21 -4.99 -11.53 -14.49
C LEU A 21 -3.54 -12.03 -14.40
N LEU A 22 -2.86 -12.21 -15.54
CA LEU A 22 -1.48 -12.65 -15.58
C LEU A 22 -0.48 -11.54 -15.21
N GLU A 23 -0.85 -10.27 -15.40
CA GLU A 23 -0.02 -9.11 -15.08
C GLU A 23 -0.03 -8.76 -13.58
N PHE A 24 -1.20 -8.86 -12.93
CA PHE A 24 -1.38 -8.44 -11.53
C PHE A 24 -0.37 -9.03 -10.53
N PRO A 25 0.00 -10.33 -10.58
CA PRO A 25 0.98 -10.90 -9.65
C PRO A 25 2.33 -10.18 -9.70
N ALA A 26 2.80 -9.80 -10.89
CA ALA A 26 4.06 -9.07 -11.05
C ALA A 26 3.94 -7.64 -10.53
N LEU A 27 2.84 -6.95 -10.83
CA LEU A 27 2.56 -5.60 -10.33
C LEU A 27 2.46 -5.56 -8.80
N ILE A 28 1.74 -6.50 -8.21
CA ILE A 28 1.59 -6.64 -6.75
C ILE A 28 2.96 -6.90 -6.10
N ARG A 29 3.80 -7.75 -6.71
CA ARG A 29 5.15 -8.01 -6.18
C ARG A 29 6.00 -6.73 -6.22
N ALA A 30 6.05 -6.05 -7.36
CA ALA A 30 6.80 -4.80 -7.48
C ALA A 30 6.32 -3.74 -6.49
N GLN A 31 5.00 -3.64 -6.25
CA GLN A 31 4.46 -2.70 -5.28
C GLN A 31 4.79 -3.10 -3.83
N LYS A 32 4.80 -4.40 -3.49
CA LYS A 32 5.26 -4.87 -2.18
C LYS A 32 6.72 -4.51 -1.93
N ASP A 33 7.57 -4.57 -2.95
CA ASP A 33 8.98 -4.18 -2.84
C ASP A 33 9.10 -2.67 -2.55
N LYS A 34 8.29 -1.82 -3.19
CA LYS A 34 8.21 -0.38 -2.87
C LYS A 34 7.76 -0.12 -1.43
N VAL A 35 6.74 -0.84 -0.94
CA VAL A 35 6.30 -0.74 0.46
C VAL A 35 7.43 -1.13 1.40
N ALA A 36 8.15 -2.21 1.10
CA ALA A 36 9.29 -2.65 1.91
C ALA A 36 10.42 -1.60 1.93
N GLN A 37 10.71 -0.98 0.79
CA GLN A 37 11.67 0.12 0.69
C GLN A 37 11.23 1.33 1.51
N ALA A 38 9.98 1.79 1.33
CA ALA A 38 9.44 2.94 2.08
C ALA A 38 9.45 2.72 3.60
N ARG A 39 9.22 1.48 4.07
CA ARG A 39 9.37 1.12 5.49
C ARG A 39 10.79 1.29 6.00
N ARG A 40 11.80 0.93 5.19
CA ARG A 40 13.21 1.11 5.56
C ARG A 40 13.57 2.59 5.60
N GLU A 41 13.14 3.35 4.59
CA GLU A 41 13.34 4.81 4.54
C GLU A 41 12.73 5.51 5.77
N LEU A 42 11.52 5.12 6.17
CA LEU A 42 10.89 5.63 7.39
C LEU A 42 11.71 5.27 8.64
N ALA A 43 12.07 3.99 8.80
CA ALA A 43 12.85 3.55 9.96
C ALA A 43 14.20 4.27 10.08
N ASP A 44 14.86 4.55 8.96
CA ASP A 44 16.12 5.28 8.94
C ASP A 44 15.91 6.78 9.24
N ALA A 45 14.86 7.41 8.71
CA ALA A 45 14.51 8.78 9.06
C ALA A 45 14.17 8.93 10.56
N GLU A 46 13.45 7.96 11.14
CA GLU A 46 13.13 7.94 12.56
C GLU A 46 14.37 7.87 13.44
N LYS A 47 15.37 7.06 13.07
CA LYS A 47 16.66 7.01 13.80
C LYS A 47 17.33 8.37 13.81
N VAL A 48 17.41 9.04 12.66
CA VAL A 48 18.01 10.37 12.56
C VAL A 48 17.27 11.38 13.44
N ARG A 49 15.92 11.37 13.43
CA ARG A 49 15.12 12.25 14.31
C ARG A 49 15.37 11.95 15.79
N VAL A 50 15.45 10.67 16.17
CA VAL A 50 15.73 10.25 17.56
C VAL A 50 17.14 10.68 17.99
N GLU A 51 18.13 10.58 17.12
CA GLU A 51 19.49 11.06 17.39
C GLU A 51 19.51 12.58 17.59
N ALA A 52 18.85 13.35 16.72
CA ALA A 52 18.72 14.80 16.87
C ALA A 52 18.02 15.18 18.19
N GLU A 53 16.95 14.47 18.56
CA GLU A 53 16.28 14.67 19.84
C GLU A 53 17.18 14.35 21.04
N ALA A 54 17.95 13.27 20.97
CA ALA A 54 18.87 12.88 22.04
C ALA A 54 19.95 13.96 22.27
N LEU A 55 20.44 14.59 21.20
CA LEU A 55 21.37 15.71 21.28
C LEU A 55 20.73 16.92 22.00
N LEU A 56 19.48 17.25 21.68
CA LEU A 56 18.75 18.32 22.38
C LEU A 56 18.57 18.00 23.87
N ILE A 57 18.20 16.77 24.20
CA ILE A 57 18.05 16.32 25.60
C ILE A 57 19.38 16.43 26.34
N ALA A 58 20.47 15.99 25.74
CA ALA A 58 21.81 16.07 26.32
C ALA A 58 22.23 17.54 26.55
N ALA A 59 21.98 18.41 25.58
CA ALA A 59 22.27 19.84 25.71
C ALA A 59 21.48 20.50 26.85
N ILE A 60 20.17 20.21 26.96
CA ILE A 60 19.32 20.72 28.04
C ILE A 60 19.82 20.22 29.41
N ALA A 61 20.22 18.96 29.51
CA ALA A 61 20.70 18.37 30.75
C ALA A 61 22.05 18.94 31.20
N ALA A 62 22.92 19.30 30.25
CA ALA A 62 24.23 19.90 30.52
C ALA A 62 24.16 21.41 30.81
N GLU A 63 23.03 22.07 30.55
CA GLU A 63 22.90 23.51 30.71
C GLU A 63 22.81 23.92 32.17
N VAL A 64 23.67 24.84 32.58
CA VAL A 64 23.76 25.37 33.94
C VAL A 64 23.51 26.87 33.96
N ASN A 65 22.91 27.36 35.04
CA ASN A 65 22.68 28.78 35.24
C ASN A 65 24.00 29.47 35.61
N PRO A 66 24.44 30.51 34.85
CA PRO A 66 25.73 31.17 35.06
C PRO A 66 25.85 31.85 36.43
N ASN A 67 24.74 32.18 37.09
CA ASN A 67 24.75 32.88 38.37
C ASN A 67 25.00 31.98 39.58
N ASN A 68 24.71 30.67 39.47
CA ASN A 68 24.77 29.76 40.62
C ASN A 68 25.36 28.37 40.31
N GLY A 69 25.71 28.09 39.05
CA GLY A 69 26.28 26.82 38.60
C GLY A 69 25.34 25.61 38.71
N LYS A 70 24.08 25.80 39.11
CA LYS A 70 23.07 24.73 39.19
C LYS A 70 22.47 24.47 37.80
N PRO A 71 21.88 23.28 37.56
CA PRO A 71 21.17 23.01 36.31
C PRO A 71 20.14 24.09 35.99
N ALA A 72 20.13 24.58 34.75
CA ALA A 72 19.19 25.59 34.29
C ALA A 72 17.74 25.06 34.32
N TYR A 73 17.57 23.76 34.06
CA TYR A 73 16.29 23.06 34.06
C TYR A 73 16.31 21.93 35.10
N SER A 74 15.89 22.26 36.33
CA SER A 74 16.13 21.43 37.51
C SER A 74 15.16 20.25 37.70
N ASN A 75 13.99 20.26 37.07
CA ASN A 75 12.99 19.20 37.16
C ASN A 75 12.63 18.61 35.78
N ALA A 76 11.89 17.49 35.76
CA ALA A 76 11.52 16.81 34.53
C ALA A 76 10.55 17.63 33.65
N GLU A 77 9.60 18.35 34.27
CA GLU A 77 8.61 19.17 33.55
C GLU A 77 9.27 20.35 32.83
N ALA A 78 10.21 21.03 33.48
CA ALA A 78 10.99 22.12 32.90
C ALA A 78 11.85 21.64 31.72
N ARG A 79 12.47 20.46 31.85
CA ARG A 79 13.23 19.83 30.75
C ARG A 79 12.33 19.46 29.58
N ALA A 80 11.13 18.92 29.84
CA ALA A 80 10.17 18.58 28.79
C ALA A 80 9.61 19.82 28.08
N ALA A 81 9.30 20.89 28.83
CA ALA A 81 8.85 22.16 28.28
C ALA A 81 9.93 22.80 27.40
N GLU A 82 11.18 22.80 27.86
CA GLU A 82 12.29 23.31 27.08
C GLU A 82 12.58 22.46 25.84
N LEU A 83 12.55 21.13 25.95
CA LEU A 83 12.71 20.24 24.81
C LEU A 83 11.66 20.54 23.74
N THR A 84 10.40 20.74 24.14
CA THR A 84 9.32 21.12 23.23
C THR A 84 9.60 22.45 22.54
N ARG A 85 10.17 23.43 23.26
CA ARG A 85 10.58 24.71 22.69
C ARG A 85 11.73 24.55 21.70
N ARG A 86 12.76 23.78 22.03
CA ARG A 86 13.93 23.56 21.16
C ARG A 86 13.59 22.77 19.92
N LYS A 87 12.78 21.71 20.00
CA LYS A 87 12.28 20.99 18.82
C LYS A 87 11.60 21.90 17.79
N LYS A 88 10.98 23.00 18.24
CA LYS A 88 10.33 23.98 17.36
C LYS A 88 11.29 25.00 16.75
N LEU A 89 12.53 25.11 17.21
CA LEU A 89 13.48 26.14 16.82
C LEU A 89 14.79 25.57 16.25
N ASP A 90 15.11 24.33 16.59
CA ASP A 90 16.31 23.63 16.18
C ASP A 90 16.17 23.16 14.72
N PRO A 91 16.99 23.68 13.80
CA PRO A 91 16.88 23.35 12.38
C PRO A 91 17.15 21.87 12.08
N ASP A 92 18.09 21.26 12.79
CA ASP A 92 18.48 19.86 12.54
C ASP A 92 17.34 18.91 12.93
N TYR A 93 16.72 19.13 14.09
CA TYR A 93 15.52 18.41 14.48
C TYR A 93 14.36 18.64 13.51
N GLN A 94 14.12 19.88 13.07
CA GLN A 94 13.04 20.19 12.13
C GLN A 94 13.23 19.48 10.77
N VAL A 95 14.45 19.47 10.25
CA VAL A 95 14.78 18.76 9.01
C VAL A 95 14.55 17.25 9.19
N ALA A 96 14.99 16.67 10.31
CA ALA A 96 14.77 15.26 10.60
C ALA A 96 13.27 14.93 10.79
N ASP A 97 12.50 15.78 11.46
CA ASP A 97 11.04 15.59 11.63
C ASP A 97 10.30 15.68 10.29
N MET A 98 10.69 16.60 9.42
CA MET A 98 10.14 16.70 8.07
C MET A 98 10.46 15.45 7.24
N ALA A 99 11.70 14.94 7.31
CA ALA A 99 12.10 13.72 6.62
C ALA A 99 11.27 12.50 7.07
N VAL A 100 10.94 12.40 8.36
CA VAL A 100 10.04 11.36 8.88
C VAL A 100 8.65 11.51 8.26
N ARG A 101 8.06 12.71 8.30
CA ARG A 101 6.72 12.95 7.72
C ARG A 101 6.66 12.62 6.23
N ASP A 102 7.69 12.99 5.48
CA ASP A 102 7.77 12.69 4.06
C ASP A 102 7.88 11.18 3.81
N ALA A 103 8.66 10.47 4.62
CA ALA A 103 8.78 9.02 4.54
C ALA A 103 7.48 8.28 4.94
N GLU A 104 6.77 8.77 5.97
CA GLU A 104 5.45 8.27 6.35
C GLU A 104 4.44 8.46 5.22
N ALA A 105 4.42 9.65 4.59
CA ALA A 105 3.54 9.92 3.46
C ALA A 105 3.81 8.98 2.27
N LYS A 106 5.09 8.74 1.95
CA LYS A 106 5.50 7.78 0.92
C LYS A 106 5.07 6.36 1.25
N LEU A 107 5.24 5.93 2.50
CA LEU A 107 4.83 4.60 2.94
C LEU A 107 3.31 4.43 2.81
N ASN A 108 2.54 5.41 3.26
CA ASN A 108 1.08 5.38 3.18
C ASN A 108 0.59 5.34 1.73
N ALA A 109 1.18 6.16 0.85
CA ALA A 109 0.86 6.12 -0.58
C ALA A 109 1.18 4.74 -1.18
N ALA A 110 2.34 4.17 -0.90
CA ALA A 110 2.72 2.86 -1.42
C ALA A 110 1.80 1.73 -0.92
N GLN A 111 1.32 1.82 0.33
CA GLN A 111 0.36 0.87 0.91
C GLN A 111 -1.02 0.99 0.26
N PHE A 112 -1.50 2.21 0.04
CA PHE A 112 -2.76 2.46 -0.65
C PHE A 112 -2.74 1.89 -2.08
N ASP A 113 -1.67 2.15 -2.83
CA ASP A 113 -1.50 1.59 -4.18
C ASP A 113 -1.48 0.05 -4.17
N LEU A 114 -0.88 -0.56 -3.14
CA LEU A 114 -0.86 -2.01 -2.98
C LEU A 114 -2.27 -2.57 -2.73
N GLU A 115 -3.03 -1.94 -1.84
CA GLU A 115 -4.41 -2.30 -1.55
C GLU A 115 -5.28 -2.18 -2.81
N GLN A 116 -5.14 -1.08 -3.54
CA GLN A 116 -5.83 -0.86 -4.81
C GLN A 116 -5.53 -1.98 -5.82
N LEU A 117 -4.27 -2.36 -6.01
CA LEU A 117 -3.89 -3.47 -6.91
C LEU A 117 -4.48 -4.80 -6.45
N GLN A 118 -4.50 -5.07 -5.15
CA GLN A 118 -5.07 -6.30 -4.61
C GLN A 118 -6.59 -6.36 -4.81
N ASP A 119 -7.30 -5.26 -4.61
CA ASP A 119 -8.74 -5.20 -4.78
C ASP A 119 -9.13 -5.27 -6.26
N GLN A 120 -8.39 -4.60 -7.14
CA GLN A 120 -8.53 -4.79 -8.58
C GLN A 120 -8.33 -6.26 -8.97
N PHE A 121 -7.28 -6.91 -8.47
CA PHE A 121 -7.03 -8.32 -8.76
C PHE A 121 -8.18 -9.22 -8.29
N LYS A 122 -8.73 -8.99 -7.08
CA LYS A 122 -9.91 -9.71 -6.59
C LYS A 122 -11.13 -9.48 -7.48
N ALA A 123 -11.38 -8.24 -7.88
CA ALA A 123 -12.50 -7.89 -8.77
C ALA A 123 -12.38 -8.60 -10.12
N TYR A 124 -11.20 -8.60 -10.74
CA TYR A 124 -10.96 -9.31 -11.99
C TYR A 124 -11.14 -10.83 -11.85
N ARG A 125 -10.70 -11.42 -10.74
CA ARG A 125 -10.94 -12.85 -10.47
C ARG A 125 -12.44 -13.16 -10.37
N TYR A 126 -13.21 -12.28 -9.74
CA TYR A 126 -14.66 -12.43 -9.63
C TYR A 126 -15.35 -12.35 -11.00
N ILE A 127 -14.97 -11.35 -11.83
CA ILE A 127 -15.50 -11.21 -13.19
C ILE A 127 -15.19 -12.46 -14.02
N VAL A 128 -13.97 -12.98 -13.96
CA VAL A 128 -13.59 -14.19 -14.71
C VAL A 128 -14.36 -15.41 -14.24
N ASP A 129 -14.60 -15.57 -12.93
CA ASP A 129 -15.42 -16.67 -12.41
C ASP A 129 -16.88 -16.55 -12.88
N LEU A 130 -17.45 -15.35 -12.88
CA LEU A 130 -18.80 -15.09 -13.40
C LEU A 130 -18.89 -15.41 -14.89
N THR A 131 -17.96 -14.90 -15.71
CA THR A 131 -17.90 -15.19 -17.15
C THR A 131 -17.75 -16.68 -17.43
N ALA A 132 -16.93 -17.40 -16.65
CA ALA A 132 -16.78 -18.84 -16.79
C ALA A 132 -18.10 -19.59 -16.50
N ARG A 133 -18.85 -19.16 -15.48
CA ARG A 133 -20.17 -19.73 -15.15
C ARG A 133 -21.22 -19.42 -16.22
N GLU A 134 -21.22 -18.20 -16.76
CA GLU A 134 -22.11 -17.82 -17.86
C GLU A 134 -21.85 -18.66 -19.11
N LEU A 135 -20.58 -18.83 -19.49
CA LEU A 135 -20.18 -19.70 -20.60
C LEU A 135 -20.56 -21.17 -20.35
N ALA A 136 -20.41 -21.66 -19.12
CA ALA A 136 -20.82 -23.02 -18.75
C ALA A 136 -22.34 -23.20 -18.86
N LEU A 137 -23.13 -22.21 -18.46
CA LEU A 137 -24.59 -22.24 -18.59
C LEU A 137 -25.02 -22.24 -20.07
N LEU A 138 -24.40 -21.39 -20.90
CA LEU A 138 -24.65 -21.38 -22.34
C LEU A 138 -24.30 -22.72 -23.00
N ALA A 139 -23.18 -23.33 -22.60
CA ALA A 139 -22.79 -24.65 -23.10
C ALA A 139 -23.77 -25.74 -22.64
N ALA A 140 -24.28 -25.68 -21.41
CA ALA A 140 -25.28 -26.63 -20.92
C ALA A 140 -26.61 -26.52 -21.67
N GLY A 141 -27.15 -25.32 -21.86
CA GLY A 141 -28.38 -25.10 -22.62
C GLY A 141 -28.26 -25.52 -24.09
N ALA A 142 -27.11 -25.27 -24.72
CA ALA A 142 -26.86 -25.72 -26.09
C ALA A 142 -26.82 -27.26 -26.24
N ASN A 143 -26.44 -27.99 -25.19
CA ASN A 143 -26.44 -29.45 -25.19
C ASN A 143 -27.86 -30.03 -25.00
N GLU A 144 -28.71 -29.36 -24.21
CA GLU A 144 -30.12 -29.76 -24.05
C GLU A 144 -30.91 -29.60 -25.35
N ASP A 145 -30.72 -28.48 -26.07
CA ASP A 145 -31.34 -28.24 -27.38
C ASP A 145 -30.90 -29.28 -28.45
N GLN A 146 -29.64 -29.75 -28.39
CA GLN A 146 -29.13 -30.81 -29.27
C GLN A 146 -29.68 -32.21 -28.92
N GLU A 147 -29.93 -32.48 -27.64
CA GLU A 147 -30.58 -33.73 -27.22
C GLU A 147 -32.07 -33.77 -27.60
N GLU A 148 -32.80 -32.66 -27.57
CA GLU A 148 -34.19 -32.60 -28.04
C GLU A 148 -34.30 -32.81 -29.56
N LEU A 149 -33.43 -32.17 -30.35
CA LEU A 149 -33.35 -32.36 -31.81
C LEU A 149 -32.98 -33.79 -32.23
N THR A 150 -32.34 -34.57 -31.37
CA THR A 150 -31.97 -35.97 -31.62
C THR A 150 -32.97 -36.98 -31.05
N LYS A 151 -33.90 -36.52 -30.20
CA LYS A 151 -35.00 -37.31 -29.61
C LYS A 151 -36.33 -37.22 -30.36
N GLU A 152 -36.40 -36.50 -31.48
CA GLU A 152 -37.48 -36.69 -32.46
C GLU A 152 -37.10 -37.75 -33.52
N PRO A 153 -37.50 -39.02 -33.33
CA PRO A 153 -37.79 -39.90 -34.43
C PRO A 153 -39.31 -40.08 -34.53
N PHE A 154 -39.82 -39.81 -35.74
CA PHE A 154 -41.15 -40.14 -36.29
C PHE A 154 -42.30 -39.16 -36.05
#